data_AF-A0A1Y4QQM8-F1
#
_entry.id   AF-A0A1Y4QQM8-F1
#
_cell.length_a   1.000
_cell.length_b   1.000
_cell.length_c   1.000
_cell.angle_alpha   90.00
_cell.angle_beta   90.00
_cell.angle_gamma   90.00
#
_symmetry.space_group_name_H-M   'P 1'
#
loop_
_entity.id
_entity.type
_entity.pdbx_description
1 polymer ?
#
loop_
_entity_poly.entity_id
_entity_poly.type
_entity_poly.pdbx_seq_one_letter_code
_entity_poly.pdbx_strand_id
1 'polypeptide(L)'
;MKLEEKKDAIYTQMRMILEERRNLSKDYYELKSRLFTLDSMESHENSNKNKDFARKSSATISKEAQHQLYISERTNKNKQSIAYSTISLTIASILKGAGRPLSNKEIFKILTNDHGLSISYENLTHNILPRINIDSSINVERAYRGYWQYRLH
;
A
#
# COMPACT_ATOMS: atom_id res chain seq x y z
N MET A 1 40.24 -23.45 -60.73
CA MET A 1 38.97 -22.82 -60.29
C MET A 1 39.11 -21.32 -60.48
N LYS A 2 38.33 -20.75 -61.41
CA LYS A 2 38.37 -19.31 -61.73
C LYS A 2 37.76 -18.53 -60.56
N LEU A 3 38.22 -17.30 -60.34
CA LEU A 3 37.77 -16.45 -59.22
C LEU A 3 36.23 -16.28 -59.20
N GLU A 4 35.61 -16.26 -60.38
CA GLU A 4 34.16 -16.15 -60.54
C GLU A 4 33.40 -17.37 -60.01
N GLU A 5 33.90 -18.58 -60.26
CA GLU A 5 33.30 -19.82 -59.74
C GLU A 5 33.29 -19.87 -58.21
N LYS A 6 34.31 -19.29 -57.57
CA LYS A 6 34.38 -19.19 -56.10
C LYS A 6 33.35 -18.21 -55.55
N LYS A 7 33.15 -17.07 -56.24
CA LYS A 7 32.14 -16.08 -55.85
C LYS A 7 30.73 -16.66 -55.98
N ASP A 8 30.45 -17.38 -57.07
CA ASP A 8 29.14 -18.02 -57.28
C ASP A 8 28.84 -19.09 -56.24
N ALA A 9 29.84 -19.89 -55.85
CA ALA A 9 29.70 -20.86 -54.77
C ALA A 9 29.35 -20.19 -53.43
N ILE A 10 30.03 -19.07 -53.10
CA ILE A 10 29.75 -18.31 -51.87
C ILE A 10 28.35 -17.68 -51.92
N TYR A 11 27.94 -17.09 -53.04
CA TYR A 11 26.58 -16.55 -53.18
C TYR A 11 25.50 -17.62 -53.01
N THR A 12 25.77 -18.83 -53.50
CA THR A 12 24.86 -19.97 -53.34
C THR A 12 24.75 -20.37 -51.86
N GLN A 13 25.87 -20.45 -51.15
CA GLN A 13 25.89 -20.71 -49.70
C GLN A 13 25.14 -19.63 -48.90
N MET A 14 25.36 -18.35 -49.22
CA MET A 14 24.63 -17.25 -48.57
C MET A 14 23.12 -17.35 -48.80
N ARG A 15 22.69 -17.74 -50.00
CA ARG A 15 21.27 -17.95 -50.31
C ARG A 15 20.67 -19.10 -49.49
N MET A 16 21.38 -20.22 -49.39
CA MET A 16 20.95 -21.36 -48.57
C MET A 16 20.79 -20.97 -47.09
N ILE A 17 21.72 -20.18 -46.54
CA ILE A 17 21.64 -19.68 -45.16
C ILE A 17 20.39 -18.80 -44.96
N LEU A 18 20.09 -17.93 -45.93
CA LEU A 18 18.90 -17.08 -45.86
C LEU A 18 17.60 -17.89 -45.89
N GLU A 19 17.56 -18.96 -46.68
CA GLU A 19 16.42 -19.87 -46.76
C GLU A 19 16.24 -20.68 -45.47
N GLU A 20 17.33 -21.23 -44.93
CA GLU A 20 17.32 -21.93 -43.65
C GLU A 20 16.85 -21.02 -42.51
N ARG A 21 17.34 -19.78 -42.46
CA ARG A 21 16.89 -18.79 -41.46
C ARG A 21 15.40 -18.49 -41.59
N ARG A 22 14.86 -18.46 -42.81
CA ARG A 22 13.43 -18.25 -43.06
C ARG A 22 12.60 -19.44 -42.56
N ASN A 23 13.08 -20.66 -42.77
CA ASN A 23 12.42 -21.87 -42.28
C ASN A 23 12.45 -21.92 -40.74
N LEU A 24 13.60 -21.67 -40.12
CA LEU A 24 13.72 -21.60 -38.65
C LEU A 24 12.78 -20.56 -38.04
N SER A 25 12.64 -19.40 -38.70
CA SER A 25 11.71 -18.36 -38.25
C SER A 25 10.26 -18.85 -38.31
N LYS A 26 9.89 -19.56 -39.38
CA LYS A 26 8.55 -20.14 -39.53
C LYS A 26 8.27 -21.16 -38.42
N ASP A 27 9.19 -22.09 -38.20
CA ASP A 27 9.08 -23.13 -37.18
C ASP A 27 8.97 -22.53 -35.77
N TYR A 28 9.76 -21.48 -35.49
CA TYR A 28 9.68 -20.73 -34.24
C TYR A 28 8.27 -20.16 -34.00
N TYR A 29 7.68 -19.49 -34.98
CA TYR A 29 6.35 -18.89 -34.83
C TYR A 29 5.25 -19.96 -34.74
N GLU A 30 5.39 -21.08 -35.43
CA GLU A 30 4.48 -22.21 -35.32
C GLU A 30 4.51 -22.81 -33.91
N LEU A 31 5.70 -23.08 -33.38
CA LEU A 31 5.88 -23.58 -32.01
C LEU A 31 5.36 -22.58 -30.97
N LYS A 32 5.64 -21.29 -31.14
CA LYS A 32 5.11 -20.22 -30.29
C LYS A 32 3.58 -20.20 -30.29
N SER A 33 2.97 -20.36 -31.46
CA SER A 33 1.51 -20.40 -31.58
C SER A 33 0.93 -21.64 -30.91
N ARG A 34 1.57 -22.81 -31.09
CA ARG A 34 1.17 -24.05 -30.43
C ARG A 34 1.27 -23.95 -28.91
N LEU A 35 2.34 -23.35 -28.38
CA LEU A 35 2.50 -23.11 -26.94
C LEU A 35 1.35 -22.23 -26.42
N PHE A 36 1.06 -21.13 -27.11
CA PHE A 36 -0.05 -20.25 -26.73
C PHE A 36 -1.41 -20.99 -26.72
N THR A 37 -1.65 -21.89 -27.68
CA THR A 37 -2.89 -22.71 -27.66
C THR A 37 -2.94 -23.68 -26.49
N LEU A 38 -1.81 -24.26 -26.09
CA LEU A 38 -1.74 -25.16 -24.93
C LEU A 38 -1.98 -24.41 -23.62
N ASP A 39 -1.37 -23.24 -23.43
CA ASP A 39 -1.61 -22.37 -22.26
C ASP A 39 -3.09 -21.95 -22.17
N SER A 40 -3.70 -21.67 -23.32
CA SER A 40 -5.12 -21.33 -23.43
C SER A 40 -6.03 -22.51 -23.09
N MET A 41 -5.65 -23.74 -23.47
CA MET A 41 -6.38 -24.96 -23.14
C MET A 41 -6.25 -25.33 -21.65
N GLU A 42 -5.06 -25.19 -21.05
CA GLU A 42 -4.84 -25.39 -19.61
C GLU A 42 -5.71 -24.43 -18.77
N SER A 43 -5.85 -23.18 -19.24
CA SER A 43 -6.74 -22.19 -18.64
C SER A 43 -8.23 -22.60 -18.72
N HIS A 44 -8.64 -23.28 -19.81
CA HIS A 44 -10.02 -23.76 -20.00
C HIS A 44 -10.33 -25.05 -19.23
N GLU A 45 -9.40 -26.00 -19.12
CA GLU A 45 -9.58 -27.22 -18.32
C GLU A 45 -9.64 -26.91 -16.81
N ASN A 46 -8.82 -25.97 -16.33
CA ASN A 46 -8.90 -25.46 -14.96
C ASN A 46 -10.19 -24.67 -14.70
N SER A 47 -10.75 -24.00 -15.71
CA SER A 47 -12.02 -23.29 -15.60
C SER A 47 -13.24 -24.22 -15.48
N ASN A 48 -13.20 -25.42 -16.09
CA ASN A 48 -14.29 -26.39 -15.97
C ASN A 48 -14.31 -27.13 -14.63
N LYS A 49 -13.14 -27.47 -14.04
CA LYS A 49 -13.08 -28.03 -12.67
C LYS A 49 -13.42 -26.99 -11.58
N ASN A 50 -13.13 -25.72 -11.83
CA ASN A 50 -13.44 -24.63 -10.89
C ASN A 50 -14.89 -24.12 -10.98
N LYS A 51 -15.66 -24.45 -12.01
CA LYS A 51 -17.03 -23.94 -12.19
C LYS A 51 -18.02 -24.46 -11.14
N ASP A 52 -17.81 -25.69 -10.65
CA ASP A 52 -18.64 -26.29 -9.61
C ASP A 52 -18.25 -25.83 -8.19
N PHE A 53 -16.98 -25.48 -7.96
CA PHE A 53 -16.52 -24.84 -6.71
C PHE A 53 -16.84 -23.33 -6.66
N ALA A 54 -16.83 -22.63 -7.81
CA ALA A 54 -17.08 -21.19 -7.91
C ALA A 54 -18.54 -20.78 -7.66
N ARG A 55 -19.51 -21.67 -7.93
CA ARG A 55 -20.93 -21.37 -7.65
C ARG A 55 -21.25 -21.27 -6.16
N LYS A 56 -20.54 -21.99 -5.29
CA LYS A 56 -20.69 -21.86 -3.82
C LYS A 56 -19.86 -20.72 -3.22
N SER A 57 -18.74 -20.33 -3.83
CA SER A 57 -17.86 -19.27 -3.30
C SER A 57 -18.21 -17.85 -3.77
N SER A 58 -18.81 -17.66 -4.95
CA SER A 58 -19.11 -16.30 -5.47
C SER A 58 -20.15 -15.54 -4.65
N ALA A 59 -21.12 -16.24 -4.03
CA ALA A 59 -22.11 -15.61 -3.16
C ALA A 59 -21.50 -15.06 -1.86
N THR A 60 -20.43 -15.69 -1.36
CA THR A 60 -19.72 -15.28 -0.14
C THR A 60 -18.67 -14.21 -0.44
N ILE A 61 -17.95 -14.34 -1.55
CA ILE A 61 -16.96 -13.35 -2.01
C ILE A 61 -17.63 -12.01 -2.33
N SER A 62 -18.83 -12.02 -2.92
CA SER A 62 -19.58 -10.79 -3.21
C SER A 62 -19.95 -10.04 -1.91
N LYS A 63 -20.36 -10.76 -0.86
CA LYS A 63 -20.65 -10.16 0.46
C LYS A 63 -19.40 -9.65 1.18
N GLU A 64 -18.30 -10.40 1.13
CA GLU A 64 -17.00 -9.99 1.70
C GLU A 64 -16.45 -8.76 0.96
N ALA A 65 -16.51 -8.73 -0.37
CA ALA A 65 -16.07 -7.60 -1.18
C ALA A 65 -16.93 -6.35 -0.92
N GLN A 66 -18.26 -6.51 -0.80
CA GLN A 66 -19.16 -5.41 -0.41
C GLN A 66 -18.86 -4.92 1.02
N HIS A 67 -18.56 -5.82 1.94
CA HIS A 67 -18.18 -5.47 3.31
C HIS A 67 -16.83 -4.72 3.36
N GLN A 68 -15.84 -5.16 2.58
CA GLN A 68 -14.55 -4.47 2.49
C GLN A 68 -14.68 -3.10 1.82
N LEU A 69 -15.52 -2.96 0.80
CA LEU A 69 -15.85 -1.66 0.20
C LEU A 69 -16.50 -0.74 1.23
N TYR A 70 -17.49 -1.21 1.99
CA TYR A 70 -18.12 -0.46 3.08
C TYR A 70 -17.12 -0.03 4.17
N ILE A 71 -16.22 -0.93 4.60
CA ILE A 71 -15.15 -0.60 5.56
C ILE A 71 -14.22 0.45 4.96
N SER A 72 -13.80 0.30 3.70
CA SER A 72 -12.89 1.22 3.03
C SER A 72 -13.51 2.61 2.82
N GLU A 73 -14.81 2.69 2.54
CA GLU A 73 -15.54 3.96 2.43
C GLU A 73 -15.67 4.64 3.80
N ARG A 74 -15.87 3.86 4.87
CA ARG A 74 -15.90 4.38 6.24
C ARG A 74 -14.54 4.87 6.72
N THR A 75 -13.45 4.17 6.39
CA THR A 75 -12.09 4.61 6.77
C THR A 75 -11.65 5.83 5.95
N ASN A 76 -12.07 5.95 4.69
CA ASN A 76 -11.80 7.12 3.85
C ASN A 76 -12.54 8.39 4.30
N LYS A 77 -13.69 8.29 4.97
CA LYS A 77 -14.37 9.45 5.59
C LYS A 77 -13.64 9.99 6.83
N ASN A 78 -12.71 9.22 7.41
CA ASN A 78 -11.90 9.63 8.56
C ASN A 78 -10.52 10.20 8.16
N LYS A 79 -10.37 10.68 6.91
CA LYS A 79 -9.12 11.16 6.30
C LYS A 79 -8.51 12.44 6.87
N GLN A 80 -8.87 12.83 8.10
CA GLN A 80 -8.10 13.79 8.89
C GLN A 80 -7.85 13.31 10.32
N SER A 81 -7.74 11.99 10.53
CA SER A 81 -7.28 11.47 11.81
C SER A 81 -5.79 11.81 11.98
N ILE A 82 -5.53 12.91 12.69
CA ILE A 82 -4.18 13.33 13.05
C ILE A 82 -3.52 12.20 13.83
N ALA A 83 -2.30 11.82 13.44
CA ALA A 83 -1.54 10.77 14.11
C ALA A 83 -1.32 11.13 15.58
N TYR A 84 -1.51 10.15 16.47
CA TYR A 84 -1.28 10.31 17.91
C TYR A 84 0.10 10.88 18.22
N SER A 85 1.14 10.41 17.51
CA SER A 85 2.52 10.90 17.64
C SER A 85 2.65 12.40 17.41
N THR A 86 1.96 12.94 16.41
CA THR A 86 1.96 14.39 16.14
C THR A 86 1.33 15.16 17.28
N ILE A 87 0.17 14.70 17.78
CA ILE A 87 -0.55 15.36 18.87
C ILE A 87 0.30 15.33 20.14
N SER A 88 0.88 14.18 20.46
CA SER A 88 1.59 13.96 21.71
C SER A 88 2.91 14.74 21.77
N LEU A 89 3.66 14.82 20.65
CA LEU A 89 4.84 15.67 20.54
C LEU A 89 4.49 17.16 20.61
N THR A 90 3.37 17.57 20.01
CA THR A 90 2.90 18.96 20.08
C THR A 90 2.55 19.33 21.52
N ILE A 91 1.83 18.47 22.23
CA ILE A 91 1.51 18.67 23.66
C ILE A 91 2.79 18.78 24.50
N ALA A 92 3.77 17.92 24.26
CA ALA A 92 5.05 17.99 24.96
C ALA A 92 5.78 19.32 24.70
N SER A 93 5.77 19.81 23.47
CA SER A 93 6.35 21.11 23.11
C SER A 93 5.64 22.28 23.80
N ILE A 94 4.30 22.28 23.81
CA ILE A 94 3.48 23.29 24.49
C ILE A 94 3.81 23.34 25.99
N LEU A 95 3.84 22.18 26.64
CA LEU A 95 4.13 22.08 28.07
C LEU A 95 5.57 22.49 28.40
N LYS A 96 6.53 22.14 27.55
CA LYS A 96 7.93 22.56 27.69
C LYS A 96 8.06 24.08 27.57
N GLY A 97 7.39 24.70 26.60
CA GLY A 97 7.41 26.14 26.40
C GLY A 97 6.68 26.92 27.51
N ALA A 98 5.62 26.35 28.08
CA ALA A 98 4.85 27.00 29.14
C ALA A 98 5.60 27.07 30.48
N GLY A 99 6.47 26.11 30.78
CA GLY A 99 7.25 26.06 32.04
C GLY A 99 6.41 25.92 33.32
N ARG A 100 5.09 25.69 33.18
CA ARG A 100 4.14 25.50 34.28
C ARG A 100 3.12 24.43 33.91
N PRO A 101 2.45 23.80 34.90
CA PRO A 101 1.33 22.92 34.62
C PRO A 101 0.21 23.65 33.90
N LEU A 102 -0.31 23.06 32.83
CA LEU A 102 -1.45 23.58 32.08
C LEU A 102 -2.69 22.73 32.31
N SER A 103 -3.84 23.39 32.36
CA SER A 103 -5.13 22.72 32.44
C SER A 103 -5.53 22.07 31.12
N ASN A 104 -6.40 21.05 31.18
CA ASN A 104 -6.98 20.42 29.99
C ASN A 104 -7.57 21.45 29.00
N LYS A 105 -8.22 22.50 29.52
CA LYS A 105 -8.86 23.55 28.70
C LYS A 105 -7.82 24.44 28.02
N GLU A 106 -6.74 24.80 28.71
CA GLU A 106 -5.64 25.57 28.12
C GLU A 106 -4.96 24.78 27.01
N ILE A 107 -4.62 23.51 27.27
CA ILE A 107 -3.99 22.64 26.27
C ILE A 107 -4.89 22.49 25.05
N PHE A 108 -6.19 22.26 25.25
CA PHE A 108 -7.17 22.16 24.16
C PHE A 108 -7.22 23.44 23.32
N LYS A 109 -7.29 24.60 23.97
CA LYS A 109 -7.36 25.89 23.27
C LYS A 109 -6.11 26.13 22.41
N ILE A 110 -4.93 25.84 22.95
CA ILE A 110 -3.65 26.00 22.23
C ILE A 110 -3.56 25.03 21.04
N LEU A 111 -3.95 23.76 21.23
CA LEU A 111 -3.94 22.77 20.14
C LEU A 111 -4.87 23.14 18.98
N THR A 112 -6.07 23.63 19.29
CA THR A 112 -7.06 23.97 18.27
C THR A 112 -6.78 25.32 17.60
N ASN A 113 -6.41 26.34 18.39
CA ASN A 113 -6.22 27.70 17.87
C ASN A 113 -4.85 27.90 17.21
N ASP A 114 -3.78 27.47 17.87
CA ASP A 114 -2.41 27.81 17.46
C ASP A 114 -1.84 26.76 16.51
N HIS A 115 -2.25 25.49 16.67
CA HIS A 115 -1.79 24.37 15.85
C HIS A 115 -2.84 23.85 14.86
N GLY A 116 -4.07 24.38 14.86
CA GLY A 116 -5.12 24.02 13.92
C GLY A 116 -5.55 22.54 13.98
N LEU A 117 -5.31 21.86 15.11
CA LEU A 117 -5.60 20.43 15.24
C LEU A 117 -7.10 20.23 15.52
N SER A 118 -7.78 19.54 14.60
CA SER A 118 -9.18 19.17 14.76
C SER A 118 -9.34 17.97 15.70
N ILE A 119 -9.26 18.22 17.01
CA ILE A 119 -9.53 17.24 18.07
C ILE A 119 -10.74 17.66 18.91
N SER A 120 -11.48 16.69 19.45
CA SER A 120 -12.52 16.94 20.45
C SER A 120 -11.91 17.05 21.86
N TYR A 121 -12.47 17.93 22.69
CA TYR A 121 -12.05 18.08 24.09
C TYR A 121 -12.15 16.77 24.85
N GLU A 122 -13.24 16.01 24.66
CA GLU A 122 -13.43 14.72 25.33
C GLU A 122 -12.37 13.71 24.92
N ASN A 123 -11.97 13.70 23.65
CA ASN A 123 -10.92 12.81 23.16
C ASN A 123 -9.55 13.18 23.75
N LEU A 124 -9.26 14.48 23.85
CA LEU A 124 -8.05 14.97 24.50
C LEU A 124 -7.98 14.52 25.97
N THR A 125 -9.07 14.72 26.73
CA THR A 125 -9.09 14.46 28.17
C THR A 125 -9.15 13.00 28.55
N HIS A 126 -9.92 12.18 27.82
CA HIS A 126 -10.17 10.79 28.20
C HIS A 126 -9.24 9.79 27.51
N ASN A 127 -8.74 10.11 26.31
CA ASN A 127 -7.93 9.17 25.52
C ASN A 127 -6.49 9.63 25.36
N ILE A 128 -6.26 10.85 24.87
CA ILE A 128 -4.92 11.30 24.46
C ILE A 128 -4.04 11.56 25.68
N LEU A 129 -4.46 12.42 26.61
CA LEU A 129 -3.65 12.79 27.77
C LEU A 129 -3.36 11.60 28.72
N PRO A 130 -4.33 10.73 29.06
CA PRO A 130 -4.03 9.54 29.85
C PRO A 130 -3.06 8.57 29.15
N ARG A 131 -3.18 8.42 27.82
CA ARG A 131 -2.25 7.61 27.03
C ARG A 131 -0.83 8.18 27.04
N ILE A 132 -0.69 9.50 26.91
CA ILE A 132 0.61 10.18 26.98
C ILE A 132 1.29 9.96 28.33
N ASN A 133 0.54 9.96 29.44
CA ASN A 133 1.10 9.73 30.78
C ASN A 133 1.77 8.35 30.94
N ILE A 134 1.25 7.35 30.23
CA ILE A 134 1.71 5.96 30.28
C ILE A 134 2.88 5.76 29.31
N ASP A 135 2.91 6.55 28.24
CA ASP A 135 3.91 6.47 27.19
C ASP A 135 5.27 7.01 27.67
N SER A 136 6.23 6.10 27.89
CA SER A 136 7.57 6.46 28.35
C SER A 136 8.40 7.20 27.32
N SER A 137 7.99 7.21 26.05
CA SER A 137 8.69 7.94 24.99
C SER A 137 8.45 9.46 25.04
N ILE A 138 7.51 9.92 25.87
CA ILE A 138 7.05 11.30 25.89
C ILE A 138 7.23 11.89 27.28
N ASN A 139 7.91 13.03 27.34
CA ASN A 139 8.24 13.72 28.58
C ASN A 139 7.05 14.55 29.10
N VAL A 140 5.91 13.90 29.34
CA VAL A 140 4.69 14.55 29.85
C VAL A 140 4.12 13.72 30.98
N GLU A 141 3.72 14.39 32.04
CA GLU A 141 3.14 13.73 33.20
C GLU A 141 1.97 14.53 33.78
N ARG A 142 1.14 13.83 34.53
CA ARG A 142 0.03 14.44 35.26
C ARG A 142 0.53 15.10 36.53
N ALA A 143 0.39 16.42 36.62
CA ALA A 143 0.74 17.18 37.83
C ALA A 143 -0.31 16.98 38.94
N TYR A 144 -1.59 17.20 38.60
CA TYR A 144 -2.73 17.01 39.52
C TYR A 144 -4.04 16.84 38.73
N ARG A 145 -5.20 16.90 39.39
CA ARG A 145 -6.49 16.66 38.73
C ARG A 145 -6.77 17.71 37.65
N GLY A 146 -6.71 17.28 36.38
CA GLY A 146 -7.00 18.10 35.22
C GLY A 146 -5.86 18.99 34.74
N TYR A 147 -4.64 18.78 35.28
CA TYR A 147 -3.45 19.55 34.94
C TYR A 147 -2.27 18.64 34.58
N TRP A 148 -1.50 19.08 33.59
CA TRP A 148 -0.42 18.33 32.95
C TRP A 148 0.83 19.18 32.87
N GLN A 149 2.00 18.58 33.02
CA GLN A 149 3.29 19.26 33.00
C GLN A 149 4.31 18.49 32.18
N TYR A 150 5.36 19.20 31.74
CA TYR A 150 6.49 18.58 31.09
C TYR A 150 7.39 17.91 32.13
N ARG A 151 7.80 16.67 31.88
CA ARG A 151 8.74 15.95 32.75
C ARG A 151 10.15 16.42 32.44
N LEU A 152 10.78 17.11 33.39
CA LEU A 152 12.21 17.40 33.37
C LEU A 152 12.91 16.14 33.86
N HIS A 153 13.45 15.35 32.93
CA HIS A 153 14.36 14.26 33.24
C HIS A 153 15.70 14.79 33.71
#